data_AF-A0A949LT26-F1
#
_entry.id   AF-A0A949LT26-F1
#
_cell.length_a   1.000
_cell.length_b   1.000
_cell.length_c   1.000
_cell.angle_alpha   90.00
_cell.angle_beta   90.00
_cell.angle_gamma   90.00
#
_symmetry.space_group_name_H-M   'P 1'
#
loop_
_entity.id
_entity.type
_entity.pdbx_description
1 polymer ?
#
loop_
_entity_poly.entity_id
_entity_poly.type
_entity_poly.pdbx_seq_one_letter_code
_entity_poly.pdbx_strand_id
1 'polypeptide(L)'
;MPKNKIYWLEGSTKKDIEGLLNNKGFKWLRSQRNRQIIVACQAALLALVASGSYYKEFKDWFGAGSFIPPFVLIAVFLLTLAGYILLRISVRGIAEAPDELLDERQRAVRNSYYRYSYFFLGYIILAYLMVLSLGPETRPFEVGEQGNAGLVYISLIFTVVSLPSMVMAWRERDI
;
A
#
# COMPACT_ATOMS: atom_id res chain seq x y z
N MET A 1 9.91 -17.05 28.86
CA MET A 1 8.97 -16.02 28.33
C MET A 1 7.74 -16.71 27.74
N PRO A 2 6.52 -16.17 27.90
CA PRO A 2 5.30 -16.84 27.46
C PRO A 2 5.27 -17.03 25.94
N LYS A 3 4.86 -18.24 25.51
CA LYS A 3 4.95 -18.72 24.12
C LYS A 3 4.04 -17.97 23.13
N ASN A 4 2.97 -17.32 23.62
CA ASN A 4 1.97 -16.61 22.83
C ASN A 4 1.65 -15.22 23.44
N LYS A 5 2.64 -14.33 23.51
CA LYS A 5 2.38 -12.91 23.85
C LYS A 5 1.62 -12.26 22.69
N ILE A 6 0.48 -11.65 23.00
CA ILE A 6 -0.33 -10.85 22.06
C ILE A 6 0.11 -9.39 22.21
N TYR A 7 0.49 -8.78 21.10
CA TYR A 7 0.85 -7.37 21.01
C TYR A 7 -0.37 -6.61 20.51
N TRP A 8 -1.14 -6.04 21.45
CA TRP A 8 -2.43 -5.42 21.17
C TRP A 8 -2.33 -4.13 20.35
N LEU A 9 -1.25 -3.35 20.51
CA LEU A 9 -1.04 -2.11 19.74
C LEU A 9 -0.70 -2.41 18.28
N GLU A 10 0.00 -3.52 18.05
CA GLU A 10 0.46 -3.99 16.74
C GLU A 10 -0.54 -4.96 16.09
N GLY A 11 -1.59 -5.38 16.82
CA GLY A 11 -2.61 -6.32 16.34
C GLY A 11 -2.05 -7.67 15.91
N SER A 12 -0.94 -8.12 16.52
CA SER A 12 -0.20 -9.31 16.06
C SER A 12 0.25 -10.20 17.21
N THR A 13 0.39 -11.49 16.93
CA THR A 13 0.89 -12.48 17.90
C THR A 13 2.39 -12.71 17.68
N LYS A 14 3.15 -12.93 18.77
CA LYS A 14 4.57 -13.29 18.71
C LYS A 14 4.87 -14.42 17.70
N LYS A 15 4.02 -15.46 17.67
CA LYS A 15 4.15 -16.61 16.77
C LYS A 15 4.04 -16.22 15.29
N ASP A 16 3.17 -15.28 14.96
CA ASP A 16 2.95 -14.84 13.57
C ASP A 16 4.17 -14.05 13.06
N ILE A 17 4.71 -13.18 13.90
CA ILE A 17 5.89 -12.38 13.58
C ILE A 17 7.15 -13.26 13.48
N GLU A 18 7.37 -14.18 14.43
CA GLU A 18 8.48 -15.14 14.35
C GLU A 18 8.35 -16.04 13.12
N GLY A 19 7.12 -16.42 12.74
CA GLY A 19 6.82 -17.17 11.51
C GLY A 19 7.19 -16.38 10.25
N LEU A 20 6.90 -15.08 10.20
CA LEU A 20 7.26 -14.20 9.09
C LEU A 20 8.77 -13.95 9.01
N LEU A 21 9.43 -13.75 10.16
CA LEU A 21 10.88 -13.56 10.25
C LEU A 21 11.66 -14.79 9.78
N ASN A 22 11.20 -15.99 10.16
CA ASN A 22 11.84 -17.26 9.80
C ASN A 22 11.29 -17.91 8.52
N ASN A 23 10.40 -17.24 7.79
CA ASN A 23 9.80 -17.82 6.58
C ASN A 23 10.86 -18.00 5.47
N LYS A 24 11.13 -19.26 5.10
CA LYS A 24 12.06 -19.63 4.02
C LYS A 24 11.39 -19.80 2.65
N GLY A 25 10.06 -19.73 2.57
CA GLY A 25 9.29 -20.07 1.36
C GLY A 25 9.47 -19.09 0.20
N PHE A 26 9.57 -17.79 0.48
CA PHE A 26 9.60 -16.75 -0.56
C PHE A 26 11.01 -16.26 -0.90
N LYS A 27 11.91 -17.18 -1.29
CA LYS A 27 13.29 -16.80 -1.68
C LYS A 27 13.33 -15.82 -2.86
N TRP A 28 12.40 -15.92 -3.81
CA TRP A 28 12.33 -15.01 -4.97
C TRP A 28 11.97 -13.56 -4.57
N LEU A 29 11.20 -13.37 -3.49
CA LEU A 29 10.91 -12.03 -2.93
C LEU A 29 12.10 -11.42 -2.20
N ARG A 30 13.23 -12.11 -2.04
CA ARG A 30 14.45 -11.57 -1.42
C ARG A 30 15.30 -10.75 -2.39
N SER A 31 15.18 -10.99 -3.69
CA SER A 31 15.94 -10.23 -4.69
C SER A 31 15.47 -8.78 -4.71
N GLN A 32 16.42 -7.85 -4.56
CA GLN A 32 16.14 -6.41 -4.58
C GLN A 32 15.38 -5.99 -5.86
N ARG A 33 15.73 -6.57 -7.02
CA ARG A 33 15.05 -6.27 -8.30
C ARG A 33 13.58 -6.68 -8.27
N ASN A 34 13.26 -7.84 -7.71
CA ASN A 34 11.88 -8.33 -7.65
C ASN A 34 11.04 -7.48 -6.69
N ARG A 35 11.63 -7.05 -5.57
CA ARG A 35 10.97 -6.10 -4.65
C ARG A 35 10.69 -4.76 -5.32
N GLN A 36 11.66 -4.23 -6.08
CA GLN A 36 11.48 -3.00 -6.85
C GLN A 36 10.38 -3.13 -7.90
N ILE A 37 10.30 -4.28 -8.60
CA ILE A 37 9.21 -4.56 -9.54
C ILE A 37 7.86 -4.55 -8.82
N ILE A 38 7.74 -5.19 -7.65
CA ILE A 38 6.48 -5.22 -6.88
C ILE A 38 6.08 -3.81 -6.44
N VAL A 39 7.03 -2.98 -5.99
CA VAL A 39 6.77 -1.58 -5.64
C VAL A 39 6.31 -0.80 -6.86
N ALA A 40 6.98 -0.95 -8.01
CA ALA A 40 6.59 -0.29 -9.25
C ALA A 40 5.19 -0.72 -9.72
N CYS A 41 4.88 -2.02 -9.66
CA CYS A 41 3.56 -2.56 -9.96
C CYS A 41 2.50 -1.98 -9.02
N GLN A 42 2.75 -1.95 -7.71
CA GLN A 42 1.80 -1.39 -6.75
C GLN A 42 1.59 0.11 -6.96
N ALA A 43 2.65 0.87 -7.22
CA ALA A 43 2.55 2.30 -7.54
C ALA A 43 1.75 2.54 -8.84
N ALA A 44 1.99 1.73 -9.88
CA ALA A 44 1.24 1.80 -11.12
C ALA A 44 -0.25 1.47 -10.92
N LEU A 45 -0.57 0.47 -10.10
CA LEU A 45 -1.96 0.13 -9.76
C LEU A 45 -2.66 1.26 -9.02
N LEU A 46 -1.99 1.90 -8.06
CA LEU A 46 -2.56 3.05 -7.34
C LEU A 46 -2.76 4.25 -8.26
N ALA A 47 -1.84 4.49 -9.19
CA ALA A 47 -2.00 5.52 -10.22
C ALA A 47 -3.18 5.21 -11.15
N LEU A 48 -3.37 3.95 -11.56
CA LEU A 48 -4.53 3.52 -12.35
C LEU A 48 -5.83 3.73 -11.59
N VAL A 49 -5.90 3.35 -10.31
CA VAL A 49 -7.08 3.59 -9.45
C VAL A 49 -7.39 5.09 -9.37
N ALA A 50 -6.38 5.93 -9.14
CA ALA A 50 -6.57 7.38 -9.10
C ALA A 50 -7.03 7.95 -10.46
N SER A 51 -6.49 7.44 -11.57
CA SER A 51 -6.87 7.87 -12.92
C SER A 51 -8.31 7.49 -13.28
N GLY A 52 -8.84 6.39 -12.74
CA GLY A 52 -10.23 5.96 -12.92
C GLY A 52 -11.26 6.99 -12.48
N SER A 53 -10.88 7.93 -11.60
CA SER A 53 -11.75 9.04 -11.19
C SER A 53 -12.04 10.06 -12.32
N TYR A 54 -11.14 10.16 -13.30
CA TYR A 54 -11.16 11.18 -14.36
C TYR A 54 -11.85 10.70 -15.65
N TYR A 55 -11.95 9.39 -15.88
CA TYR A 55 -12.57 8.86 -17.09
C TYR A 55 -14.10 8.87 -16.98
N LYS A 56 -14.76 9.73 -17.78
CA LYS A 56 -16.23 9.83 -17.83
C LYS A 56 -16.89 8.53 -18.33
N GLU A 57 -16.29 7.89 -19.33
CA GLU A 57 -16.77 6.61 -19.88
C GLU A 57 -16.85 5.50 -18.82
N PHE A 58 -15.93 5.51 -17.85
CA PHE A 58 -15.95 4.56 -16.74
C PHE A 58 -17.18 4.76 -15.84
N LYS A 59 -17.62 6.02 -15.64
CA LYS A 59 -18.81 6.37 -14.86
C LYS A 59 -20.10 6.01 -15.59
N ASP A 60 -20.14 6.26 -16.89
CA ASP A 60 -21.30 5.92 -17.73
C ASP A 60 -21.52 4.39 -17.78
N TRP A 61 -20.43 3.62 -17.68
CA TRP A 61 -20.49 2.16 -17.59
C TRP A 61 -21.22 1.66 -16.32
N PHE A 62 -21.13 2.38 -15.19
CA PHE A 62 -21.92 2.07 -13.98
C PHE A 62 -23.42 2.36 -14.15
N GLY A 63 -23.78 3.34 -14.98
CA GLY A 63 -25.18 3.72 -15.24
C GLY A 63 -25.91 2.79 -16.20
N ALA A 64 -25.20 2.04 -17.04
CA ALA A 64 -25.76 1.23 -18.12
C ALA A 64 -26.39 -0.12 -17.70
N GLY A 65 -26.52 -0.39 -16.39
CA GLY A 65 -27.09 -1.67 -15.90
C GLY A 65 -26.18 -2.90 -16.14
N SER A 66 -24.92 -2.67 -16.49
CA SER A 66 -23.93 -3.73 -16.69
C SER A 66 -23.25 -4.11 -15.37
N PHE A 67 -23.11 -5.40 -15.11
CA PHE A 67 -22.38 -5.91 -13.94
C PHE A 67 -20.85 -5.87 -14.11
N ILE A 68 -20.35 -5.67 -15.33
CA ILE A 68 -18.91 -5.71 -15.62
C ILE A 68 -18.11 -4.61 -14.89
N PRO A 69 -18.52 -3.32 -14.87
CA PRO A 69 -17.81 -2.26 -14.15
C PRO A 69 -17.54 -2.55 -12.66
N PRO A 70 -18.52 -2.97 -11.85
CA PRO A 70 -18.26 -3.30 -10.45
C PRO A 70 -17.35 -4.53 -10.30
N PHE A 71 -17.44 -5.54 -11.18
CA PHE A 71 -16.49 -6.67 -11.16
C PHE A 71 -15.05 -6.22 -11.43
N VAL A 72 -14.83 -5.29 -12.36
CA VAL A 72 -13.49 -4.74 -12.64
C VAL A 72 -12.96 -3.96 -11.44
N LEU A 73 -13.77 -3.13 -10.79
CA LEU A 73 -13.35 -2.44 -9.56
C LEU A 73 -12.97 -3.41 -8.45
N ILE A 74 -13.78 -4.45 -8.23
CA ILE A 74 -13.49 -5.48 -7.23
C ILE A 74 -12.19 -6.19 -7.58
N ALA A 75 -11.97 -6.55 -8.84
CA ALA A 75 -10.74 -7.20 -9.29
C ALA A 75 -9.51 -6.32 -9.06
N VAL A 76 -9.58 -5.03 -9.42
CA VAL A 76 -8.49 -4.06 -9.17
C VAL A 76 -8.25 -3.89 -7.68
N PHE A 77 -9.31 -3.79 -6.87
CA PHE A 77 -9.20 -3.71 -5.42
C PHE A 77 -8.50 -4.94 -4.84
N LEU A 78 -8.92 -6.15 -5.21
CA LEU A 78 -8.28 -7.39 -4.78
C LEU A 78 -6.81 -7.46 -5.21
N LEU A 79 -6.47 -6.97 -6.41
CA LEU A 79 -5.10 -6.91 -6.90
C LEU A 79 -4.25 -5.94 -6.07
N THR A 80 -4.76 -4.75 -5.74
CA THR A 80 -4.07 -3.79 -4.87
C THR A 80 -3.87 -4.32 -3.46
N LEU A 81 -4.84 -5.07 -2.93
CA LEU A 81 -4.76 -5.74 -1.63
C LEU A 81 -3.71 -6.86 -1.66
N ALA A 82 -3.70 -7.68 -2.71
CA ALA A 82 -2.71 -8.73 -2.90
C ALA A 82 -1.29 -8.15 -3.01
N GLY A 83 -1.11 -7.05 -3.76
CA GLY A 83 0.17 -6.34 -3.86
C GLY A 83 0.63 -5.78 -2.52
N TYR A 84 -0.28 -5.20 -1.72
CA TYR A 84 0.01 -4.77 -0.35
C TYR A 84 0.48 -5.92 0.54
N ILE A 85 -0.22 -7.07 0.54
CA ILE A 85 0.16 -8.25 1.32
C ILE A 85 1.54 -8.77 0.87
N LEU A 86 1.78 -8.84 -0.45
CA LEU A 86 3.07 -9.26 -1.00
C LEU A 86 4.23 -8.34 -0.57
N LEU A 87 4.01 -7.03 -0.52
CA LEU A 87 4.99 -6.08 0.00
C LEU A 87 5.27 -6.34 1.49
N ARG A 88 4.22 -6.57 2.29
CA ARG A 88 4.33 -6.89 3.73
C ARG A 88 5.16 -8.16 3.96
N ILE A 89 4.91 -9.20 3.17
CA ILE A 89 5.66 -10.46 3.20
C ILE A 89 7.11 -10.24 2.76
N SER A 90 7.34 -9.43 1.72
CA SER A 90 8.69 -9.14 1.19
C SER A 90 9.61 -8.49 2.23
N VAL A 91 9.03 -7.69 3.13
CA VAL A 91 9.69 -6.95 4.20
C VAL A 91 9.72 -7.74 5.54
N ARG A 92 9.20 -8.99 5.54
CA ARG A 92 9.08 -9.87 6.72
C ARG A 92 8.28 -9.24 7.88
N GLY A 93 7.41 -8.28 7.59
CA GLY A 93 6.70 -7.53 8.63
C GLY A 93 7.60 -6.76 9.59
N ILE A 94 8.89 -6.53 9.26
CA ILE A 94 9.82 -5.79 10.16
C ILE A 94 9.31 -4.38 10.46
N ALA A 95 8.60 -3.77 9.50
CA ALA A 95 7.95 -2.48 9.70
C ALA A 95 6.98 -2.48 10.90
N GLU A 96 6.29 -3.59 11.15
CA GLU A 96 5.20 -3.69 12.13
C GLU A 96 5.54 -4.61 13.31
N ALA A 97 6.75 -5.18 13.31
CA ALA A 97 7.23 -6.02 14.39
C ALA A 97 7.54 -5.17 15.64
N PRO A 98 7.15 -5.63 16.84
CA PRO A 98 7.42 -4.94 18.09
C PRO A 98 8.91 -4.96 18.42
N ASP A 99 9.37 -3.91 19.11
CA ASP A 99 10.79 -3.65 19.39
C ASP A 99 11.49 -4.80 20.14
N GLU A 100 10.74 -5.53 20.97
CA GLU A 100 11.22 -6.66 21.75
C GLU A 100 11.67 -7.85 20.88
N LEU A 101 11.14 -7.98 19.66
CA LEU A 101 11.44 -9.08 18.74
C LEU A 101 12.48 -8.70 17.68
N LEU A 102 12.92 -7.44 17.66
CA LEU A 102 13.84 -6.92 16.67
C LEU A 102 15.23 -6.69 17.26
N ASP A 103 16.24 -7.17 16.54
CA ASP A 103 17.63 -6.86 16.85
C ASP A 103 17.90 -5.35 16.72
N GLU A 104 18.96 -4.86 17.36
CA GLU A 104 19.33 -3.43 17.32
C GLU A 104 19.51 -2.92 15.89
N ARG A 105 20.13 -3.72 15.03
CA ARG A 105 20.28 -3.41 13.59
C ARG A 105 18.92 -3.26 12.92
N GLN A 106 17.98 -4.18 13.17
CA GLN A 106 16.66 -4.16 12.56
C GLN A 106 15.84 -2.95 13.02
N ARG A 107 15.94 -2.57 14.30
CA ARG A 107 15.31 -1.36 14.85
C ARG A 107 15.87 -0.08 14.23
N ALA A 108 17.20 0.04 14.11
CA ALA A 108 17.84 1.20 13.48
C ALA A 108 17.42 1.35 12.01
N VAL A 109 17.38 0.24 11.27
CA VAL A 109 16.95 0.17 9.87
C VAL A 109 15.48 0.61 9.73
N ARG A 110 14.58 0.04 10.54
CA ARG A 110 13.15 0.39 10.56
C ARG A 110 12.92 1.87 10.86
N ASN A 111 13.58 2.41 11.89
CA ASN A 111 13.42 3.83 12.28
C ASN A 111 13.94 4.78 11.20
N SER A 112 15.04 4.43 10.54
CA SER A 112 15.52 5.15 9.36
C SER A 112 14.43 5.17 8.28
N TYR A 113 13.86 4.01 7.91
CA TYR A 113 12.83 3.94 6.88
C TYR A 113 11.55 4.68 7.22
N TYR A 114 11.09 4.66 8.47
CA TYR A 114 9.95 5.48 8.88
C TYR A 114 10.19 6.96 8.60
N ARG A 115 11.37 7.48 8.95
CA ARG A 115 11.72 8.88 8.67
C ARG A 115 11.63 9.23 7.18
N TYR A 116 12.17 8.37 6.31
CA TYR A 116 12.09 8.59 4.86
C TYR A 116 10.66 8.44 4.33
N SER A 117 9.89 7.51 4.88
CA SER A 117 8.48 7.32 4.50
C SER A 117 7.67 8.58 4.80
N TYR A 118 7.84 9.19 5.97
CA TYR A 118 7.20 10.47 6.29
C TYR A 118 7.67 11.62 5.39
N PHE A 119 8.95 11.63 4.99
CA PHE A 119 9.45 12.61 4.03
C PHE A 119 8.79 12.47 2.65
N PHE A 120 8.70 11.24 2.13
CA PHE A 120 8.02 10.97 0.86
C PHE A 120 6.51 11.20 0.93
N LEU A 121 5.90 10.94 2.08
CA LEU A 121 4.47 11.14 2.31
C LEU A 121 4.08 12.60 2.06
N GLY A 122 4.91 13.57 2.45
CA GLY A 122 4.69 14.98 2.15
C GLY A 122 4.60 15.26 0.63
N TYR A 123 5.55 14.74 -0.16
CA TYR A 123 5.53 14.90 -1.61
C TYR A 123 4.35 14.19 -2.27
N ILE A 124 3.98 13.01 -1.77
CA ILE A 124 2.83 12.25 -2.25
C ILE A 124 1.54 13.03 -1.99
N ILE A 125 1.34 13.54 -0.77
CA ILE A 125 0.18 14.37 -0.46
C ILE A 125 0.13 15.59 -1.38
N LEU A 126 1.25 16.28 -1.60
CA LEU A 126 1.31 17.41 -2.52
C LEU A 126 0.92 17.02 -3.96
N ALA A 127 1.40 15.87 -4.46
CA ALA A 127 1.04 15.36 -5.77
C ALA A 127 -0.46 15.04 -5.86
N TYR A 128 -1.04 14.43 -4.83
CA TYR A 128 -2.48 14.15 -4.75
C TYR A 128 -3.30 15.45 -4.68
N LEU A 129 -2.84 16.47 -3.95
CA LEU A 129 -3.48 17.78 -3.92
C LEU A 129 -3.41 18.48 -5.28
N MET A 130 -2.28 18.38 -6.00
CA MET A 130 -2.18 18.88 -7.37
C MET A 130 -3.19 18.18 -8.30
N VAL A 131 -3.26 16.85 -8.24
CA VAL A 131 -4.21 16.04 -9.01
C VAL A 131 -5.66 16.48 -8.72
N LEU A 132 -6.01 16.67 -7.44
CA LEU A 132 -7.32 17.21 -7.05
C LEU A 132 -7.54 18.64 -7.57
N SER A 133 -6.53 19.52 -7.52
CA SER A 133 -6.66 20.91 -7.97
C SER A 133 -6.86 21.07 -9.48
N LEU A 134 -6.39 20.11 -10.28
CA LEU A 134 -6.48 20.13 -11.74
C LEU A 134 -7.79 19.55 -12.28
N GLY A 135 -8.57 18.84 -11.45
CA GLY A 135 -9.84 18.27 -11.86
C GLY A 135 -10.97 19.31 -11.83
N PRO A 136 -11.83 19.39 -12.86
CA PRO A 136 -13.03 20.21 -12.78
C PRO A 136 -13.94 19.55 -11.75
N GLU A 137 -14.18 20.24 -10.63
CA GLU A 137 -15.13 19.84 -9.58
C GLU A 137 -14.81 18.52 -8.84
N THR A 138 -13.68 18.49 -8.12
CA THR A 138 -13.24 17.33 -7.34
C THR A 138 -13.80 17.30 -5.92
N ARG A 139 -15.13 17.25 -5.75
CA ARG A 139 -15.69 16.97 -4.42
C ARG A 139 -15.60 15.45 -4.14
N PRO A 140 -15.19 15.04 -2.93
CA PRO A 140 -15.20 13.64 -2.54
C PRO A 140 -16.62 13.10 -2.49
N PHE A 141 -16.86 11.97 -3.19
CA PHE A 141 -18.11 11.20 -3.13
C PHE A 141 -19.37 11.94 -3.58
N GLU A 142 -19.24 12.98 -4.41
CA GLU A 142 -20.39 13.65 -5.02
C GLU A 142 -21.04 12.74 -6.08
N VAL A 143 -22.37 12.69 -6.07
CA VAL A 143 -23.17 11.86 -6.96
C VAL A 143 -23.71 12.76 -8.08
N GLY A 144 -23.10 12.67 -9.26
CA GLY A 144 -23.48 13.48 -10.42
C GLY A 144 -22.50 13.34 -11.60
N GLU A 145 -22.83 13.93 -12.75
CA GLU A 145 -22.00 13.87 -13.96
C GLU A 145 -20.65 14.62 -13.82
N GLN A 146 -20.56 15.57 -12.89
CA GLN A 146 -19.51 16.60 -12.91
C GLN A 146 -18.22 16.24 -12.17
N GLY A 147 -18.21 15.29 -11.24
CA GLY A 147 -16.94 14.91 -10.62
C GLY A 147 -17.12 14.01 -9.41
N ASN A 148 -16.40 12.90 -9.38
CA ASN A 148 -16.28 12.07 -8.18
C ASN A 148 -14.79 11.84 -7.98
N ALA A 149 -14.22 12.44 -6.95
CA ALA A 149 -12.81 12.27 -6.58
C ALA A 149 -12.58 11.05 -5.65
N GLY A 150 -13.62 10.26 -5.36
CA GLY A 150 -13.57 9.17 -4.38
C GLY A 150 -12.46 8.14 -4.64
N LEU A 151 -12.18 7.81 -5.91
CA LEU A 151 -11.10 6.87 -6.25
C LEU A 151 -9.70 7.46 -5.99
N VAL A 152 -9.54 8.77 -6.14
CA VAL A 152 -8.30 9.48 -5.76
C VAL A 152 -8.10 9.41 -4.24
N TYR A 153 -9.15 9.64 -3.45
CA TYR A 153 -9.07 9.51 -1.98
C TYR A 153 -8.79 8.07 -1.52
N ILE A 154 -9.45 7.08 -2.13
CA ILE A 154 -9.18 5.66 -1.82
C ILE A 154 -7.72 5.33 -2.14
N SER A 155 -7.23 5.75 -3.31
CA SER A 155 -5.84 5.52 -3.69
C SER A 155 -4.85 6.22 -2.73
N LEU A 156 -5.16 7.43 -2.25
CA LEU A 156 -4.36 8.12 -1.24
C LEU A 156 -4.26 7.32 0.06
N ILE A 157 -5.38 6.82 0.59
CA ILE A 157 -5.39 6.02 1.82
C ILE A 157 -4.53 4.77 1.65
N PHE A 158 -4.71 4.03 0.56
CA PHE A 158 -3.89 2.85 0.27
C PHE A 158 -2.41 3.21 0.07
N THR A 159 -2.11 4.36 -0.52
CA THR A 159 -0.73 4.84 -0.68
C THR A 159 -0.11 5.09 0.71
N VAL A 160 -0.80 5.80 1.61
CA VAL A 160 -0.31 6.08 2.97
C VAL A 160 -0.04 4.80 3.75
N VAL A 161 -0.94 3.82 3.69
CA VAL A 161 -0.79 2.54 4.40
C VAL A 161 0.34 1.70 3.81
N SER A 162 0.53 1.71 2.50
CA SER A 162 1.54 0.88 1.83
C SER A 162 2.94 1.53 1.78
N LEU A 163 3.05 2.84 2.03
CA LEU A 163 4.27 3.61 1.85
C LEU A 163 5.48 3.11 2.67
N PRO A 164 5.35 2.80 3.98
CA PRO A 164 6.50 2.32 4.77
C PRO A 164 7.07 1.02 4.21
N SER A 165 6.17 0.10 3.81
CA SER A 165 6.53 -1.18 3.19
C SER A 165 7.18 -1.00 1.82
N MET A 166 6.71 -0.05 1.01
CA MET A 166 7.30 0.27 -0.29
C MET A 166 8.72 0.85 -0.15
N VAL A 167 8.91 1.83 0.74
CA VAL A 167 10.20 2.50 0.95
C VAL A 167 11.24 1.49 1.46
N MET A 168 10.85 0.62 2.38
CA MET A 168 11.72 -0.44 2.89
C MET A 168 12.06 -1.47 1.81
N ALA A 169 11.06 -1.93 1.04
CA ALA A 169 11.27 -2.88 -0.06
C ALA A 169 12.16 -2.32 -1.18
N TRP A 170 12.11 -1.01 -1.43
CA TRP A 170 12.90 -0.35 -2.47
C TRP A 170 14.38 -0.17 -2.10
N ARG A 171 14.67 0.15 -0.83
CA ARG A 171 16.01 0.56 -0.39
C ARG A 171 16.85 -0.54 0.24
N GLU A 172 16.26 -1.51 0.92
CA GLU A 172 17.05 -2.50 1.65
C GLU A 172 17.66 -3.53 0.69
N ARG A 173 19.00 -3.63 0.69
CA ARG A 173 19.74 -4.55 -0.17
C ARG A 173 19.78 -5.96 0.42
N ASP A 174 19.75 -6.08 1.75
CA ASP A 174 19.81 -7.36 2.47
C ASP A 174 18.85 -7.37 3.69
N ILE A 175 17.78 -8.18 3.61
CA ILE A 175 16.85 -8.50 4.71
C ILE A 175 16.91 -10.00 5.02
#